data_AF-A0A923R3I1-F1
#
_entry.id   AF-A0A923R3I1-F1
#
_cell.length_a   1.000
_cell.length_b   1.000
_cell.length_c   1.000
_cell.angle_alpha   90.00
_cell.angle_beta   90.00
_cell.angle_gamma   90.00
#
_symmetry.space_group_name_H-M   'P 1'
#
loop_
_entity.id
_entity.type
_entity.pdbx_description
1 polymer ?
#
loop_
_entity_poly.entity_id
_entity_poly.type
_entity_poly.pdbx_seq_one_letter_code
_entity_poly.pdbx_strand_id
1 'polypeptide(L)'
;TDACGVCIGGTTGRQACKTLAPGSYAIKPVHSMLCLENGATVLQQNCTSANNQIWTATKTGNYYEFKSAGNAMYLSVPQTTSGTALTQTTGTTNRQWRLEDAGNNSYHLVPSGNMDVVADISGANLSAGTSSVLWTRTNNANNQKFEFISTKITGLEEESETEGISFSPNPFVQEITLEANGIIEYEVHDLFGYELEKGRSSQKAFVGTNLAPGSYIIKARFNGESKVIRACKK
;
A
#
# COMPACT_ATOMS: atom_id res chain seq x y z
N THR A 1 -0.61 -26.75 -1.71
CA THR A 1 0.33 -25.67 -2.09
C THR A 1 -0.40 -24.36 -2.00
N ASP A 2 0.31 -23.27 -1.75
CA ASP A 2 -0.29 -21.94 -1.59
C ASP A 2 -0.43 -21.19 -2.93
N ALA A 3 -0.86 -19.93 -2.89
CA ALA A 3 -1.06 -19.09 -4.09
C ALA A 3 0.23 -18.79 -4.88
N CYS A 4 1.40 -19.21 -4.39
CA CYS A 4 2.69 -19.14 -5.08
C CYS A 4 3.27 -20.53 -5.40
N GLY A 5 2.49 -21.60 -5.27
CA GLY A 5 2.91 -22.96 -5.61
C GLY A 5 3.84 -23.62 -4.59
N VAL A 6 4.03 -23.04 -3.40
CA VAL A 6 4.88 -23.61 -2.35
C VAL A 6 4.05 -24.44 -1.37
N CYS A 7 4.58 -25.56 -0.90
CA CYS A 7 3.97 -26.30 0.21
C CYS A 7 4.32 -25.61 1.54
N ILE A 8 3.29 -25.07 2.21
CA ILE A 8 3.42 -24.29 3.47
C ILE A 8 2.76 -24.99 4.67
N GLY A 9 2.36 -26.27 4.53
CA GLY A 9 1.77 -27.04 5.64
C GLY A 9 2.82 -27.51 6.66
N GLY A 10 2.37 -27.82 7.88
CA GLY A 10 3.22 -28.41 8.94
C GLY A 10 4.15 -27.41 9.63
N THR A 11 5.33 -27.87 10.06
CA THR A 11 6.35 -27.12 10.85
C THR A 11 7.32 -26.29 9.99
N THR A 12 6.94 -25.93 8.75
CA THR A 12 7.85 -25.27 7.80
C THR A 12 8.23 -23.84 8.18
N GLY A 13 7.49 -23.20 9.10
CA GLY A 13 7.73 -21.81 9.51
C GLY A 13 7.47 -20.77 8.42
N ARG A 14 6.80 -21.16 7.31
CA ARG A 14 6.54 -20.32 6.14
C ARG A 14 5.09 -19.83 6.13
N GLN A 15 4.87 -18.61 5.66
CA GLN A 15 3.53 -18.04 5.54
C GLN A 15 2.96 -18.25 4.15
N ALA A 16 1.63 -18.17 4.05
CA ALA A 16 0.92 -18.28 2.79
C ALA A 16 1.10 -17.04 1.93
N CYS A 17 1.16 -17.23 0.62
CA CYS A 17 1.12 -16.11 -0.29
C CYS A 17 -0.19 -15.36 -0.25
N LYS A 18 -0.08 -14.04 -0.29
CA LYS A 18 -1.21 -13.13 -0.42
C LYS A 18 -1.09 -12.39 -1.73
N THR A 19 -2.18 -12.39 -2.50
CA THR A 19 -2.23 -11.69 -3.78
C THR A 19 -2.30 -10.19 -3.57
N LEU A 20 -1.39 -9.46 -4.21
CA LEU A 20 -1.50 -8.03 -4.41
C LEU A 20 -2.22 -7.76 -5.74
N ALA A 21 -3.15 -6.82 -5.74
CA ALA A 21 -3.82 -6.38 -6.97
C ALA A 21 -2.81 -5.76 -7.96
N PRO A 22 -3.08 -5.77 -9.27
CA PRO A 22 -2.28 -5.01 -10.22
C PRO A 22 -2.41 -3.51 -9.94
N GLY A 23 -1.29 -2.77 -10.02
CA GLY A 23 -1.33 -1.33 -9.77
C GLY A 23 0.03 -0.72 -9.45
N SER A 24 0.01 0.58 -9.17
CA SER A 24 1.18 1.33 -8.70
C SER A 24 1.03 1.60 -7.21
N TYR A 25 2.09 1.36 -6.44
CA TYR A 25 2.06 1.39 -4.98
C TYR A 25 3.22 2.22 -4.40
N ALA A 26 2.96 2.86 -3.28
CA ALA A 26 3.99 3.23 -2.32
C ALA A 26 4.17 2.04 -1.39
N ILE A 27 5.41 1.56 -1.28
CA ILE A 27 5.75 0.42 -0.43
C ILE A 27 6.26 1.00 0.89
N LYS A 28 5.61 0.63 2.00
CA LYS A 28 5.87 1.22 3.32
C LYS A 28 6.25 0.16 4.34
N PRO A 29 7.39 0.27 5.03
CA PRO A 29 7.65 -0.54 6.22
C PRO A 29 6.60 -0.24 7.30
N VAL A 30 6.02 -1.27 7.91
CA VAL A 30 4.97 -1.13 8.95
C VAL A 30 5.50 -0.38 10.18
N HIS A 31 6.79 -0.54 10.54
CA HIS A 31 7.33 0.07 11.75
C HIS A 31 7.55 1.59 11.64
N SER A 32 7.93 2.09 10.46
CA SER A 32 8.27 3.51 10.27
C SER A 32 7.22 4.29 9.48
N MET A 33 6.39 3.59 8.69
CA MET A 33 5.41 4.18 7.77
C MET A 33 6.01 5.14 6.72
N LEU A 34 7.34 5.13 6.57
CA LEU A 34 8.12 5.79 5.52
C LEU A 34 7.93 5.06 4.18
N CYS A 35 8.43 5.63 3.09
CA CYS A 35 8.25 5.10 1.74
C CYS A 35 9.57 4.58 1.19
N LEU A 36 9.55 3.42 0.55
CA LEU A 36 10.70 2.94 -0.21
C LEU A 36 10.95 3.83 -1.43
N GLU A 37 12.14 4.39 -1.51
CA GLU A 37 12.59 5.26 -2.57
C GLU A 37 13.68 4.58 -3.41
N ASN A 38 13.58 4.77 -4.71
CA ASN A 38 14.54 4.26 -5.69
C ASN A 38 15.91 4.95 -5.55
N GLY A 39 16.98 4.30 -6.04
CA GLY A 39 18.36 4.76 -5.87
C GLY A 39 19.38 3.65 -6.14
N ALA A 40 20.66 3.96 -5.99
CA ALA A 40 21.73 2.96 -6.09
C ALA A 40 21.53 1.83 -5.06
N THR A 41 21.11 2.21 -3.85
CA THR A 41 20.42 1.36 -2.89
C THR A 41 19.01 1.89 -2.67
N VAL A 42 18.09 1.00 -2.33
CA VAL A 42 16.71 1.37 -1.98
C VAL A 42 16.67 1.78 -0.52
N LEU A 43 16.24 3.01 -0.27
CA LEU A 43 16.20 3.61 1.07
C LEU A 43 14.74 3.77 1.51
N GLN A 44 14.48 3.78 2.81
CA GLN A 44 13.25 4.39 3.31
C GLN A 44 13.43 5.91 3.38
N GLN A 45 12.43 6.66 2.94
CA GLN A 45 12.44 8.12 2.92
C GLN A 45 11.10 8.68 3.39
N ASN A 46 11.06 9.96 3.74
CA ASN A 46 9.81 10.67 3.97
C ASN A 46 8.90 10.49 2.75
N CYS A 47 7.67 10.08 3.00
CA CYS A 47 6.71 9.82 1.94
C CYS A 47 6.35 11.11 1.21
N THR A 48 6.47 11.06 -0.11
CA THR A 48 6.04 12.07 -1.06
C THR A 48 5.18 11.41 -2.14
N SER A 49 4.72 12.19 -3.12
CA SER A 49 4.08 11.67 -4.34
C SER A 49 5.05 11.56 -5.52
N ALA A 50 6.36 11.65 -5.28
CA ALA A 50 7.36 11.63 -6.34
C ALA A 50 7.49 10.25 -6.98
N ASN A 51 7.75 10.22 -8.29
CA ASN A 51 7.79 8.98 -9.10
C ASN A 51 8.85 7.98 -8.61
N ASN A 52 9.91 8.44 -7.95
CA ASN A 52 10.95 7.59 -7.35
C ASN A 52 10.47 6.78 -6.14
N GLN A 53 9.31 7.09 -5.57
CA GLN A 53 8.68 6.34 -4.46
C GLN A 53 7.48 5.49 -4.92
N ILE A 54 7.22 5.46 -6.23
CA ILE A 54 6.09 4.74 -6.83
C ILE A 54 6.61 3.48 -7.54
N TRP A 55 6.00 2.35 -7.22
CA TRP A 55 6.37 1.03 -7.72
C TRP A 55 5.18 0.33 -8.37
N THR A 56 5.25 0.10 -9.67
CA THR A 56 4.25 -0.68 -10.41
C THR A 56 4.47 -2.17 -10.19
N ALA A 57 3.52 -2.82 -9.53
CA ALA A 57 3.52 -4.25 -9.28
C ALA A 57 2.97 -5.01 -10.49
N THR A 58 3.74 -5.97 -10.99
CA THR A 58 3.32 -6.91 -12.05
C THR A 58 3.47 -8.33 -11.55
N LYS A 59 2.41 -9.13 -11.66
CA LYS A 59 2.48 -10.56 -11.32
C LYS A 59 3.02 -11.34 -12.52
N THR A 60 4.11 -12.09 -12.31
CA THR A 60 4.77 -12.92 -13.32
C THR A 60 4.87 -14.35 -12.79
N GLY A 61 3.95 -15.21 -13.24
CA GLY A 61 3.80 -16.55 -12.69
C GLY A 61 3.45 -16.53 -11.20
N ASN A 62 4.32 -17.12 -10.37
CA ASN A 62 4.15 -17.19 -8.91
C ASN A 62 4.80 -16.02 -8.14
N TYR A 63 5.42 -15.07 -8.86
CA TYR A 63 6.17 -13.97 -8.26
C TYR A 63 5.63 -12.62 -8.70
N TYR A 64 6.06 -11.58 -7.99
CA TYR A 64 5.83 -10.19 -8.32
C TYR A 64 7.16 -9.52 -8.74
N GLU A 65 7.07 -8.64 -9.72
CA GLU A 65 8.13 -7.68 -10.07
C GLU A 65 7.62 -6.27 -9.79
N PHE A 66 8.48 -5.41 -9.25
CA PHE A 66 8.13 -4.03 -8.90
C PHE A 66 8.96 -3.04 -9.70
N LYS A 67 8.35 -2.36 -10.66
CA LYS A 67 9.04 -1.40 -11.53
C LYS A 67 8.88 0.02 -10.97
N SER A 68 9.99 0.71 -10.74
CA SER A 68 9.96 2.10 -10.29
C SER A 68 9.44 3.02 -11.40
N ALA A 69 8.50 3.91 -11.06
CA ALA A 69 8.00 4.91 -12.00
C ALA A 69 9.02 6.03 -12.28
N GLY A 70 10.00 6.24 -11.38
CA GLY A 70 10.98 7.31 -11.51
C GLY A 70 12.11 7.02 -12.51
N ASN A 71 12.48 5.75 -12.69
CA ASN A 71 13.61 5.38 -13.55
C ASN A 71 13.41 4.09 -14.36
N ALA A 72 12.20 3.51 -14.34
CA ALA A 72 11.84 2.29 -15.05
C ALA A 72 12.65 1.03 -14.68
N MET A 73 13.46 1.06 -13.62
CA MET A 73 14.20 -0.10 -13.11
C MET A 73 13.38 -0.89 -12.09
N TYR A 74 13.69 -2.18 -11.95
CA TYR A 74 12.97 -3.09 -11.07
C TYR A 74 13.63 -3.21 -9.71
N LEU A 75 12.83 -3.27 -8.64
CA LEU A 75 13.28 -3.61 -7.29
C LEU A 75 13.96 -4.97 -7.31
N SER A 76 15.22 -5.02 -6.88
CA SER A 76 16.04 -6.22 -7.01
C SER A 76 17.01 -6.36 -5.85
N VAL A 77 17.64 -7.52 -5.79
CA VAL A 77 18.71 -7.82 -4.84
C VAL A 77 19.88 -8.44 -5.61
N PRO A 78 21.13 -7.96 -5.49
CA PRO A 78 22.24 -8.55 -6.23
C PRO A 78 22.53 -9.98 -5.79
N GLN A 79 22.24 -10.31 -4.52
CA GLN A 79 22.38 -11.64 -3.91
C GLN A 79 21.21 -11.88 -2.95
N THR A 80 20.93 -13.15 -2.64
CA THR A 80 19.82 -13.53 -1.75
C THR A 80 20.31 -13.96 -0.36
N THR A 81 21.34 -13.30 0.16
CA THR A 81 21.95 -13.53 1.49
C THR A 81 21.60 -12.39 2.45
N SER A 82 21.53 -12.71 3.76
CA SER A 82 21.27 -11.72 4.81
C SER A 82 22.33 -10.61 4.81
N GLY A 83 21.89 -9.37 5.04
CA GLY A 83 22.71 -8.15 4.96
C GLY A 83 22.81 -7.55 3.55
N THR A 84 22.33 -8.23 2.50
CA THR A 84 22.40 -7.70 1.13
C THR A 84 21.46 -6.51 0.97
N ALA A 85 21.96 -5.36 0.51
CA ALA A 85 21.13 -4.21 0.20
C ALA A 85 20.16 -4.46 -0.96
N LEU A 86 18.94 -3.95 -0.84
CA LEU A 86 18.01 -3.86 -1.97
C LEU A 86 18.51 -2.78 -2.92
N THR A 87 18.42 -3.06 -4.21
CA THR A 87 18.94 -2.24 -5.31
C THR A 87 17.93 -2.21 -6.45
N GLN A 88 18.35 -1.76 -7.63
CA GLN A 88 17.54 -1.75 -8.83
C GLN A 88 18.28 -2.34 -10.02
N THR A 89 17.53 -2.95 -10.93
CA THR A 89 18.10 -3.54 -12.15
C THR A 89 17.19 -3.38 -13.36
N THR A 90 17.79 -3.31 -14.54
CA THR A 90 17.10 -3.50 -15.84
C THR A 90 17.17 -4.96 -16.32
N GLY A 91 18.05 -5.78 -15.72
CA GLY A 91 18.19 -7.20 -16.02
C GLY A 91 16.97 -8.01 -15.59
N THR A 92 16.95 -9.30 -15.93
CA THR A 92 15.81 -10.21 -15.68
C THR A 92 15.98 -11.11 -14.45
N THR A 93 17.15 -11.08 -13.81
CA THR A 93 17.48 -11.90 -12.64
C THR A 93 17.30 -11.13 -11.34
N ASN A 94 17.04 -11.86 -10.25
CA ASN A 94 16.96 -11.36 -8.86
C ASN A 94 16.02 -10.15 -8.63
N ARG A 95 14.97 -10.01 -9.46
CA ARG A 95 13.94 -8.97 -9.35
C ARG A 95 12.54 -9.52 -9.05
N GLN A 96 12.48 -10.82 -8.75
CA GLN A 96 11.24 -11.56 -8.50
C GLN A 96 11.05 -11.78 -7.00
N TRP A 97 9.87 -11.41 -6.52
CA TRP A 97 9.50 -11.39 -5.12
C TRP A 97 8.26 -12.25 -4.86
N ARG A 98 8.34 -13.13 -3.88
CA ARG A 98 7.19 -13.80 -3.29
C ARG A 98 6.59 -12.87 -2.23
N LEU A 99 5.27 -12.68 -2.24
CA LEU A 99 4.55 -11.89 -1.25
C LEU A 99 3.82 -12.80 -0.29
N GLU A 100 4.31 -12.89 0.94
CA GLU A 100 3.70 -13.67 2.02
C GLU A 100 2.85 -12.80 2.92
N ASP A 101 1.71 -13.33 3.38
CA ASP A 101 0.86 -12.65 4.36
C ASP A 101 1.58 -12.49 5.70
N ALA A 102 1.71 -11.24 6.16
CA ALA A 102 2.30 -10.90 7.45
C ALA A 102 1.25 -10.43 8.49
N GLY A 103 -0.04 -10.57 8.18
CA GLY A 103 -1.16 -10.11 9.00
C GLY A 103 -1.42 -8.61 8.86
N ASN A 104 -2.57 -8.14 9.35
CA ASN A 104 -2.95 -6.71 9.36
C ASN A 104 -2.74 -6.00 8.01
N ASN A 105 -3.12 -6.67 6.93
CA ASN A 105 -2.95 -6.20 5.56
C ASN A 105 -1.49 -5.90 5.10
N SER A 106 -0.50 -6.43 5.82
CA SER A 106 0.92 -6.31 5.50
C SER A 106 1.49 -7.59 4.87
N TYR A 107 2.68 -7.47 4.31
CA TYR A 107 3.35 -8.51 3.55
C TYR A 107 4.82 -8.64 3.94
N HIS A 108 5.36 -9.85 3.85
CA HIS A 108 6.79 -10.05 3.70
C HIS A 108 7.15 -10.10 2.21
N LEU A 109 8.15 -9.32 1.80
CA LEU A 109 8.75 -9.41 0.46
C LEU A 109 9.93 -10.39 0.52
N VAL A 110 9.77 -11.54 -0.11
CA VAL A 110 10.72 -12.66 -0.03
C VAL A 110 11.37 -12.82 -1.41
N PRO A 111 12.71 -12.76 -1.53
CA PRO A 111 13.35 -12.92 -2.83
C PRO A 111 13.16 -14.36 -3.33
N SER A 112 12.88 -14.51 -4.62
CA SER A 112 12.66 -15.81 -5.27
C SER A 112 13.79 -16.82 -5.06
N GLY A 113 15.04 -16.37 -4.92
CA GLY A 113 16.22 -17.22 -4.77
C GLY A 113 16.52 -17.71 -3.35
N ASN A 114 15.89 -17.15 -2.31
CA ASN A 114 16.08 -17.62 -0.94
C ASN A 114 14.85 -17.30 -0.07
N MET A 115 14.20 -18.35 0.41
CA MET A 115 13.01 -18.20 1.24
C MET A 115 13.30 -17.85 2.69
N ASP A 116 14.54 -17.99 3.18
CA ASP A 116 14.86 -17.82 4.61
C ASP A 116 15.18 -16.35 4.99
N VAL A 117 15.20 -15.46 3.98
CA VAL A 117 15.40 -14.02 4.14
C VAL A 117 14.21 -13.24 3.58
N VAL A 118 14.02 -12.03 4.09
CA VAL A 118 12.94 -11.10 3.71
C VAL A 118 13.52 -9.69 3.58
N ALA A 119 12.84 -8.82 2.84
CA ALA A 119 13.13 -7.38 2.92
C ALA A 119 13.00 -6.89 4.37
N ASP A 120 13.87 -5.98 4.76
CA ASP A 120 14.05 -5.47 6.12
C ASP A 120 14.56 -4.03 6.05
N ILE A 121 14.09 -3.17 6.94
CA ILE A 121 14.74 -1.87 7.18
C ILE A 121 15.83 -2.03 8.24
N SER A 122 17.07 -1.77 7.82
CA SER A 122 18.28 -2.05 8.60
C SER A 122 18.18 -1.49 10.02
N GLY A 123 18.33 -2.38 11.00
CA GLY A 123 18.33 -2.05 12.43
C GLY A 123 17.00 -1.55 12.96
N ALA A 124 15.89 -1.79 12.26
CA ALA A 124 14.56 -1.25 12.58
C ALA A 124 14.56 0.28 12.76
N ASN A 125 15.49 0.99 12.10
CA ASN A 125 15.64 2.42 12.25
C ASN A 125 14.39 3.14 11.73
N LEU A 126 13.98 4.22 12.39
CA LEU A 126 12.82 5.03 12.00
C LEU A 126 13.19 6.22 11.10
N SER A 127 14.49 6.45 10.89
CA SER A 127 14.98 7.61 10.16
C SER A 127 14.91 7.43 8.65
N ALA A 128 14.50 8.49 7.96
CA ALA A 128 14.69 8.66 6.52
C ALA A 128 16.18 8.52 6.15
N GLY A 129 16.47 7.96 4.98
CA GLY A 129 17.82 7.63 4.52
C GLY A 129 18.35 6.28 4.99
N THR A 130 17.59 5.52 5.79
CA THR A 130 18.00 4.16 6.18
C THR A 130 17.87 3.19 5.01
N SER A 131 18.88 2.33 4.83
CA SER A 131 18.88 1.32 3.78
C SER A 131 17.88 0.19 4.04
N SER A 132 17.26 -0.26 2.95
CA SER A 132 16.52 -1.52 2.91
C SER A 132 17.49 -2.65 2.56
N VAL A 133 17.43 -3.73 3.31
CA VAL A 133 18.32 -4.91 3.17
C VAL A 133 17.49 -6.18 3.14
N LEU A 134 18.10 -7.29 2.75
CA LEU A 134 17.61 -8.61 3.09
C LEU A 134 18.07 -8.94 4.51
N TRP A 135 17.19 -9.53 5.30
CA TRP A 135 17.56 -10.05 6.60
C TRP A 135 16.89 -11.38 6.88
N THR A 136 17.51 -12.18 7.75
CA THR A 136 16.93 -13.43 8.23
C THR A 136 15.56 -13.17 8.85
N ARG A 137 14.58 -14.02 8.51
CA ARG A 137 13.23 -13.94 9.07
C ARG A 137 13.27 -13.91 10.59
N THR A 138 12.66 -12.90 11.17
CA THR A 138 12.55 -12.74 12.62
C THR A 138 11.08 -12.67 13.02
N ASN A 139 10.69 -13.49 13.99
CA ASN A 139 9.30 -13.54 14.46
C ASN A 139 8.85 -12.16 14.94
N ASN A 140 7.71 -11.69 14.43
CA ASN A 140 7.08 -10.42 14.81
C ASN A 140 7.91 -9.14 14.55
N ALA A 141 8.97 -9.19 13.74
CA ALA A 141 9.74 -8.00 13.37
C ALA A 141 8.93 -7.08 12.43
N ASN A 142 8.45 -5.93 12.93
CA ASN A 142 7.64 -5.01 12.14
C ASN A 142 8.43 -4.29 11.04
N ASN A 143 9.76 -4.18 11.16
CA ASN A 143 10.65 -3.67 10.11
C ASN A 143 10.85 -4.66 8.94
N GLN A 144 10.31 -5.87 9.04
CA GLN A 144 10.26 -6.88 7.97
C GLN A 144 8.89 -6.99 7.30
N LYS A 145 7.92 -6.18 7.74
CA LYS A 145 6.55 -6.16 7.23
C LYS A 145 6.33 -4.89 6.43
N PHE A 146 5.68 -5.02 5.28
CA PHE A 146 5.44 -3.90 4.38
C PHE A 146 3.98 -3.80 3.97
N GLU A 147 3.46 -2.59 3.93
CA GLU A 147 2.18 -2.25 3.35
C GLU A 147 2.37 -1.74 1.93
N PHE A 148 1.46 -2.15 1.04
CA PHE A 148 1.39 -1.65 -0.32
C PHE A 148 0.23 -0.67 -0.40
N ILE A 149 0.53 0.62 -0.29
CA ILE A 149 -0.47 1.68 -0.38
C ILE A 149 -0.63 2.05 -1.84
N SER A 150 -1.79 1.75 -2.41
CA SER A 150 -2.05 2.04 -3.81
C SER A 150 -1.94 3.55 -4.07
N THR A 151 -1.08 3.92 -5.03
CA THR A 151 -0.82 5.32 -5.46
C THR A 151 -1.85 5.77 -6.48
N LYS A 152 -2.38 4.81 -7.24
CA LYS A 152 -3.74 4.92 -7.76
C LYS A 152 -4.65 4.68 -6.57
N ILE A 153 -5.51 5.60 -6.20
CA ILE A 153 -6.66 5.20 -5.39
C ILE A 153 -7.35 4.10 -6.22
N THR A 154 -7.27 2.83 -5.81
CA THR A 154 -8.13 1.76 -6.33
C THR A 154 -9.43 1.88 -5.55
N GLY A 155 -10.52 2.50 -6.02
CA GLY A 155 -10.75 3.20 -7.28
C GLY A 155 -11.07 4.69 -7.05
N LEU A 156 -10.33 5.55 -7.73
CA LEU A 156 -10.96 6.51 -8.62
C LEU A 156 -10.73 5.92 -9.99
N GLU A 157 -11.77 5.40 -10.60
CA GLU A 157 -11.84 5.58 -12.04
C GLU A 157 -11.61 7.09 -12.27
N GLU A 158 -10.71 7.44 -13.19
CA GLU A 158 -11.05 8.56 -14.06
C GLU A 158 -12.23 8.09 -14.92
N GLU A 159 -13.39 7.91 -14.28
CA GLU A 159 -14.63 8.12 -14.97
C GLU A 159 -14.76 9.63 -14.97
N SER A 160 -14.57 10.20 -16.16
CA SER A 160 -15.13 11.48 -16.57
C SER A 160 -16.35 11.79 -15.72
N GLU A 161 -16.40 12.91 -14.99
CA GLU A 161 -17.61 13.49 -14.40
C GLU A 161 -18.89 12.61 -14.54
N THR A 162 -18.97 11.43 -13.89
CA THR A 162 -20.15 10.58 -14.03
C THR A 162 -21.13 11.08 -12.99
N GLU A 163 -22.23 11.59 -13.53
CA GLU A 163 -23.27 12.38 -12.89
C GLU A 163 -23.85 11.67 -11.67
N GLY A 164 -23.84 12.33 -10.51
CA GLY A 164 -24.66 11.86 -9.39
C GLY A 164 -24.28 12.41 -8.02
N ILE A 165 -23.01 12.29 -7.62
CA ILE A 165 -22.53 12.77 -6.31
C ILE A 165 -21.12 13.37 -6.36
N SER A 166 -20.99 14.58 -5.80
CA SER A 166 -19.76 15.35 -5.66
C SER A 166 -19.26 15.38 -4.21
N PHE A 167 -17.95 15.55 -4.02
CA PHE A 167 -17.28 15.62 -2.72
C PHE A 167 -16.35 16.83 -2.69
N SER A 168 -16.67 17.87 -1.92
CA SER A 168 -15.84 19.07 -1.85
C SER A 168 -15.99 19.83 -0.53
N PRO A 169 -14.95 20.54 -0.06
CA PRO A 169 -13.57 20.48 -0.53
C PRO A 169 -12.85 19.21 -0.04
N ASN A 170 -11.86 18.74 -0.78
CA ASN A 170 -10.90 17.74 -0.30
C ASN A 170 -9.49 18.16 -0.74
N PRO A 171 -8.56 18.47 0.18
CA PRO A 171 -8.69 18.42 1.64
C PRO A 171 -9.72 19.39 2.24
N PHE A 172 -10.28 19.05 3.40
CA PHE A 172 -11.22 19.87 4.15
C PHE A 172 -10.65 20.32 5.51
N VAL A 173 -11.19 21.42 6.07
CA VAL A 173 -10.77 21.94 7.39
C VAL A 173 -11.81 21.62 8.44
N GLN A 174 -13.07 22.01 8.21
CA GLN A 174 -14.16 21.75 9.14
C GLN A 174 -14.91 20.47 8.74
N GLU A 175 -15.39 20.43 7.50
CA GLU A 175 -16.23 19.36 6.95
C GLU A 175 -16.04 19.23 5.44
N ILE A 176 -16.38 18.07 4.91
CA ILE A 176 -16.52 17.82 3.48
C ILE A 176 -18.01 17.75 3.12
N THR A 177 -18.37 18.42 2.04
CA THR A 177 -19.73 18.43 1.50
C THR A 177 -19.89 17.32 0.48
N LEU A 178 -20.88 16.46 0.69
CA LEU A 178 -21.38 15.50 -0.29
C LEU A 178 -22.64 16.10 -0.92
N GLU A 179 -22.70 16.21 -2.24
CA GLU A 179 -23.84 16.84 -2.94
C GLU A 179 -24.29 16.00 -4.14
N ALA A 180 -25.59 15.67 -4.17
CA ALA A 180 -26.24 14.81 -5.14
C ALA A 180 -27.70 15.22 -5.39
N ASN A 181 -28.27 14.85 -6.54
CA ASN A 181 -29.69 15.08 -6.84
C ASN A 181 -30.61 13.99 -6.27
N GLY A 182 -30.53 13.75 -4.97
CA GLY A 182 -31.34 12.76 -4.27
C GLY A 182 -30.64 12.16 -3.06
N ILE A 183 -31.18 11.04 -2.58
CA ILE A 183 -30.78 10.47 -1.29
C ILE A 183 -29.35 9.97 -1.33
N ILE A 184 -28.53 10.51 -0.42
CA ILE A 184 -27.16 10.11 -0.12
C ILE A 184 -27.20 9.32 1.19
N GLU A 185 -26.70 8.10 1.18
CA GLU A 185 -26.32 7.36 2.39
C GLU A 185 -24.80 7.35 2.46
N TYR A 186 -24.18 7.61 3.62
CA TYR A 186 -22.74 7.66 3.72
C TYR A 186 -22.19 7.01 4.99
N GLU A 187 -20.96 6.54 4.91
CA GLU A 187 -20.16 5.97 5.99
C GLU A 187 -18.73 6.53 5.90
N VAL A 188 -18.18 6.93 7.04
CA VAL A 188 -16.81 7.38 7.21
C VAL A 188 -16.07 6.37 8.05
N HIS A 189 -14.91 5.94 7.56
CA HIS A 189 -14.04 5.03 8.27
C HIS A 189 -12.65 5.65 8.43
N ASP A 190 -11.92 5.24 9.47
CA ASP A 190 -10.47 5.43 9.51
C ASP A 190 -9.75 4.54 8.47
N LEU A 191 -8.42 4.66 8.39
CA LEU A 191 -7.61 3.85 7.47
C LEU A 191 -7.57 2.35 7.83
N PHE A 192 -8.01 1.97 9.03
CA PHE A 192 -8.08 0.59 9.49
C PHE A 192 -9.49 -0.02 9.28
N GLY A 193 -10.45 0.78 8.81
CA GLY A 193 -11.81 0.34 8.52
C GLY A 193 -12.76 0.42 9.73
N TYR A 194 -12.41 1.15 10.80
CA TYR A 194 -13.35 1.40 11.89
C TYR A 194 -14.33 2.51 11.50
N GLU A 195 -15.64 2.25 11.62
CA GLU A 195 -16.69 3.23 11.34
C GLU A 195 -16.65 4.37 12.38
N LEU A 196 -16.52 5.61 11.91
CA LEU A 196 -16.44 6.81 12.73
C LEU A 196 -17.70 7.68 12.64
N GLU A 197 -18.34 7.68 11.47
CA GLU A 197 -19.54 8.48 11.19
C GLU A 197 -20.37 7.79 10.12
N LYS A 198 -21.69 7.88 10.19
CA LYS A 198 -22.58 7.52 9.09
C LYS A 198 -23.82 8.38 9.10
N GLY A 199 -24.47 8.49 7.96
CA GLY A 199 -25.69 9.29 7.85
C GLY A 199 -26.43 9.11 6.55
N ARG A 200 -27.56 9.81 6.47
CA ARG A 200 -28.42 9.86 5.29
C ARG A 200 -28.94 11.28 5.10
N SER A 201 -28.88 11.79 3.87
CA SER A 201 -29.40 13.11 3.50
C SER A 201 -30.08 13.06 2.14
N SER A 202 -30.96 14.02 1.83
CA SER A 202 -31.77 14.02 0.60
C SER A 202 -31.14 14.73 -0.59
N GLN A 203 -30.08 15.52 -0.39
CA GLN A 203 -29.35 16.23 -1.46
C GLN A 203 -27.93 16.64 -1.05
N LYS A 204 -27.74 17.02 0.21
CA LYS A 204 -26.48 17.58 0.70
C LYS A 204 -26.15 17.09 2.09
N ALA A 205 -24.95 16.56 2.31
CA ALA A 205 -24.49 16.11 3.62
C ALA A 205 -23.17 16.79 3.98
N PHE A 206 -23.05 17.21 5.24
CA PHE A 206 -21.83 17.77 5.82
C PHE A 206 -21.18 16.71 6.69
N VAL A 207 -20.03 16.23 6.25
CA VAL A 207 -19.41 15.03 6.78
C VAL A 207 -18.07 15.38 7.43
N GLY A 208 -17.77 14.77 8.56
CA GLY A 208 -16.46 14.84 9.19
C GLY A 208 -16.21 16.03 10.11
N THR A 209 -17.26 16.71 10.57
CA THR A 209 -17.19 17.88 11.48
C THR A 209 -16.41 17.59 12.76
N ASN A 210 -16.65 16.43 13.38
CA ASN A 210 -16.05 16.01 14.65
C ASN A 210 -14.80 15.14 14.50
N LEU A 211 -14.33 14.89 13.27
CA LEU A 211 -13.11 14.12 13.05
C LEU A 211 -11.88 14.91 13.49
N ALA A 212 -10.86 14.21 13.99
CA ALA A 212 -9.53 14.80 14.17
C ALA A 212 -8.87 15.10 12.81
N PRO A 213 -7.83 15.94 12.74
CA PRO A 213 -6.99 16.03 11.55
C PRO A 213 -6.41 14.65 11.18
N GLY A 214 -6.50 14.28 9.90
CA GLY A 214 -6.15 12.92 9.48
C GLY A 214 -6.68 12.50 8.11
N SER A 215 -6.38 11.27 7.70
CA SER A 215 -6.90 10.64 6.49
C SER A 215 -8.07 9.71 6.81
N TYR A 216 -9.10 9.77 5.98
CA TYR A 216 -10.35 9.02 6.13
C TYR A 216 -10.79 8.39 4.82
N ILE A 217 -11.56 7.31 4.90
CA ILE A 217 -12.27 6.72 3.76
C ILE A 217 -13.74 7.10 3.90
N ILE A 218 -14.29 7.79 2.88
CA ILE A 218 -15.70 8.14 2.83
C ILE A 218 -16.34 7.32 1.73
N LYS A 219 -17.32 6.50 2.09
CA LYS A 219 -18.16 5.74 1.17
C LYS A 219 -19.53 6.39 1.16
N ALA A 220 -20.00 6.81 -0.01
CA ALA A 220 -21.33 7.34 -0.21
C ALA A 220 -22.10 6.50 -1.22
N ARG A 221 -23.39 6.31 -1.00
CA ARG A 221 -24.32 5.62 -1.89
C ARG A 221 -25.39 6.58 -2.36
N PHE A 222 -25.58 6.64 -3.68
CA PHE A 222 -26.57 7.47 -4.35
C PHE A 222 -27.18 6.65 -5.50
N ASN A 223 -28.52 6.65 -5.63
CA ASN A 223 -29.24 5.89 -6.67
C ASN A 223 -28.85 4.40 -6.80
N GLY A 224 -28.47 3.76 -5.69
CA GLY A 224 -28.02 2.36 -5.67
C GLY A 224 -26.54 2.14 -6.01
N GLU A 225 -25.86 3.16 -6.50
CA GLU A 225 -24.43 3.15 -6.79
C GLU A 225 -23.62 3.62 -5.59
N SER A 226 -22.42 3.09 -5.39
CA SER A 226 -21.54 3.47 -4.29
C SER A 226 -20.26 4.11 -4.83
N LYS A 227 -19.91 5.29 -4.30
CA LYS A 227 -18.68 6.02 -4.59
C LYS A 227 -17.84 6.12 -3.32
N VAL A 228 -16.55 5.82 -3.43
CA VAL A 228 -15.61 5.83 -2.31
C VAL A 228 -14.49 6.83 -2.60
N ILE A 229 -14.18 7.68 -1.64
CA ILE A 229 -13.06 8.61 -1.73
C ILE A 229 -12.16 8.52 -0.51
N ARG A 230 -10.88 8.88 -0.70
CA ARG A 230 -9.99 9.22 0.41
C ARG A 230 -10.10 10.71 0.70
N ALA A 231 -10.54 11.07 1.89
CA ALA A 231 -10.68 12.45 2.33
C ALA A 231 -9.58 12.81 3.34
N CYS A 232 -9.06 14.03 3.26
CA CYS A 232 -8.02 14.54 4.15
C CYS A 232 -8.55 15.72 4.96
N LYS A 233 -8.59 15.58 6.29
CA LYS A 233 -8.89 16.69 7.21
C LYS A 233 -7.58 17.36 7.65
N LYS A 234 -7.49 18.67 7.45
CA LYS A 234 -6.37 19.52 7.89
C LYS A 234 -6.53 19.96 9.34
#